data_AF-A0A8K0E5F8-F1
#
_entry.id   AF-A0A8K0E5F8-F1
#
_cell.length_a   1.000
_cell.length_b   1.000
_cell.length_c   1.000
_cell.angle_alpha   90.00
_cell.angle_beta   90.00
_cell.angle_gamma   90.00
#
_symmetry.space_group_name_H-M   'P 1'
#
loop_
_entity.id
_entity.type
_entity.pdbx_description
1 polymer ?
#
loop_
_entity_poly.entity_id
_entity_poly.type
_entity_poly.pdbx_seq_one_letter_code
_entity_poly.pdbx_strand_id
1 'polypeptide(L)'
;MFDYFETAVTQRILAGMAEGLSEPAIYGVLNQYLSPEQSARVSPFIFAASYLGQFLGIFATGFMTQRLVWQAPFYIFGMAKKRDASDRNKGDTKKMVGVLAGIPILIYGALEPLFALVENILCKHVTTTAARKSMAVIGCLCVSGCLFVAAFTSNFVVAACFVAAAFGSSAARAAVADANIFDIAPRYASVISGICKGICRVVGLTFPLLVTAITKNKSSQEWSRVVLINACVLAAIALFFGAFGSGEEQPWAVEVPQGQNGGIQPGSRKDHKFDDENRPLVKK
;
A
#
# COMPACT_ATOMS: atom_id res chain seq x y z
N MET A 1 32.74 -3.68 21.14
CA MET A 1 32.83 -2.44 20.36
C MET A 1 32.41 -2.85 18.95
N PHE A 2 31.15 -2.62 18.58
CA PHE A 2 30.64 -3.03 17.27
C PHE A 2 31.28 -2.17 16.18
N ASP A 3 31.70 -2.78 15.07
CA ASP A 3 32.15 -2.03 13.90
C ASP A 3 31.00 -1.17 13.35
N TYR A 4 31.33 -0.08 12.64
CA TYR A 4 30.34 0.83 12.04
C TYR A 4 29.32 0.10 11.16
N PHE A 5 29.75 -0.98 10.50
CA PHE A 5 28.89 -1.84 9.69
C PHE A 5 27.88 -2.63 10.54
N GLU A 6 28.32 -3.31 11.59
CA GLU A 6 27.45 -4.10 12.48
C GLU A 6 26.43 -3.21 13.19
N THR A 7 26.85 -2.01 13.60
CA THR A 7 25.96 -1.01 14.20
C THR A 7 24.88 -0.57 13.21
N ALA A 8 25.26 -0.29 11.96
CA ALA A 8 24.30 0.11 10.92
C ALA A 8 23.31 -1.01 10.57
N VAL A 9 23.78 -2.26 10.49
CA VAL A 9 22.92 -3.44 10.29
C VAL A 9 21.93 -3.58 11.44
N THR A 10 22.40 -3.48 12.69
CA THR A 10 21.54 -3.55 13.89
C THR A 10 20.49 -2.46 13.88
N GLN A 11 20.86 -1.21 13.58
CA GLN A 11 19.91 -0.09 13.49
C GLN A 11 18.85 -0.32 12.41
N ARG A 12 19.22 -0.88 11.24
CA ARG A 12 18.26 -1.18 10.16
C ARG A 12 17.29 -2.28 10.52
N ILE A 13 17.77 -3.32 11.22
CA ILE A 13 16.91 -4.40 11.73
C ILE A 13 15.90 -3.82 12.72
N LEU A 14 16.36 -3.02 13.69
CA LEU A 14 15.49 -2.39 14.68
C LEU A 14 14.47 -1.43 14.06
N ALA A 15 14.91 -0.60 13.10
CA ALA A 15 14.01 0.29 12.38
C ALA A 15 12.93 -0.48 11.60
N GLY A 16 13.32 -1.57 10.90
CA GLY A 16 12.38 -2.42 10.17
C GLY A 16 11.37 -3.13 11.08
N MET A 17 11.82 -3.59 12.25
CA MET A 17 10.93 -4.18 13.25
C MET A 17 9.89 -3.17 13.78
N ALA A 18 10.32 -1.92 14.02
CA ALA A 18 9.42 -0.86 14.47
C ALA A 18 8.42 -0.44 13.38
N GLU A 19 8.89 -0.26 12.14
CA GLU A 19 8.06 0.17 11.01
C GLU A 19 7.02 -0.89 10.60
N GLY A 20 7.36 -2.18 10.73
CA GLY A 20 6.47 -3.29 10.34
C GLY A 20 5.14 -3.34 11.11
N LEU A 21 5.06 -2.74 12.30
CA LEU A 21 3.84 -2.69 13.12
C LEU A 21 2.92 -1.52 12.77
N SER A 22 3.38 -0.57 11.95
CA SER A 22 2.64 0.65 11.65
C SER A 22 1.35 0.40 10.84
N GLU A 23 1.42 -0.35 9.74
CA GLU A 23 0.24 -0.63 8.91
C GLU A 23 -0.86 -1.37 9.71
N PRO A 24 -0.59 -2.49 10.40
CA PRO A 24 -1.62 -3.18 11.21
C PRO A 24 -2.21 -2.31 12.32
N ALA A 25 -1.40 -1.43 12.91
CA ALA A 25 -1.87 -0.51 13.95
C ALA A 25 -2.88 0.50 13.39
N ILE A 26 -2.71 1.00 12.15
CA ILE A 26 -3.69 1.88 11.49
C ILE A 26 -5.06 1.21 11.40
N TYR A 27 -5.11 -0.06 10.98
CA TYR A 27 -6.37 -0.82 10.96
C TYR A 27 -7.00 -0.95 12.35
N GLY A 28 -6.17 -1.18 13.38
CA GLY A 28 -6.63 -1.25 14.76
C GLY A 28 -7.23 0.07 15.27
N VAL A 29 -6.58 1.19 14.95
CA VAL A 29 -7.06 2.53 15.31
C VAL A 29 -8.37 2.85 14.59
N LEU A 30 -8.46 2.61 13.28
CA LEU A 30 -9.68 2.90 12.52
C LEU A 30 -10.90 2.19 13.09
N ASN A 31 -10.78 0.92 13.47
CA ASN A 31 -11.86 0.15 14.08
C ASN A 31 -12.31 0.65 15.45
N GLN A 32 -11.45 1.36 16.20
CA GLN A 32 -11.81 1.88 17.52
C GLN A 32 -12.63 3.16 17.43
N TYR A 33 -12.44 3.95 16.37
CA TYR A 33 -13.00 5.30 16.26
C TYR A 33 -14.08 5.44 15.17
N LEU A 34 -14.11 4.56 14.17
CA LEU A 34 -15.00 4.65 13.02
C LEU A 34 -15.81 3.36 12.87
N SER A 35 -17.01 3.48 12.27
CA SER A 35 -17.76 2.28 11.87
C SER A 35 -17.02 1.51 10.76
N PRO A 36 -17.27 0.21 10.57
CA PRO A 36 -16.59 -0.58 9.53
C PRO A 36 -16.68 0.04 8.12
N GLU A 37 -17.87 0.54 7.77
CA GLU A 37 -18.10 1.22 6.49
C GLU A 37 -17.29 2.53 6.37
N GLN A 38 -17.20 3.31 7.45
CA GLN A 38 -16.38 4.53 7.47
C GLN A 38 -14.88 4.20 7.40
N SER A 39 -14.43 3.18 8.12
CA SER A 39 -13.05 2.69 8.08
C SER A 39 -12.66 2.22 6.67
N ALA A 40 -13.52 1.45 6.01
CA ALA A 40 -13.31 0.98 4.64
C ALA A 40 -13.25 2.14 3.63
N ARG A 41 -13.99 3.23 3.87
CA ARG A 41 -13.97 4.43 3.01
C ARG A 41 -12.71 5.27 3.20
N VAL A 42 -12.21 5.38 4.42
CA VAL A 42 -11.11 6.28 4.78
C VAL A 42 -9.74 5.59 4.63
N SER A 43 -9.67 4.27 4.79
CA SER A 43 -8.39 3.55 4.76
C SER A 43 -7.56 3.77 3.49
N PRO A 44 -8.11 3.74 2.26
CA PRO A 44 -7.29 3.95 1.07
C PRO A 44 -6.70 5.36 1.00
N PHE A 45 -7.38 6.36 1.57
CA PHE A 45 -6.86 7.73 1.65
C PHE A 45 -5.70 7.85 2.64
N ILE A 46 -5.74 7.12 3.75
CA ILE A 46 -4.66 7.08 4.73
C ILE A 46 -3.43 6.38 4.13
N PHE A 47 -3.62 5.24 3.47
CA PHE A 47 -2.50 4.53 2.84
C PHE A 47 -1.92 5.28 1.64
N ALA A 48 -2.76 5.98 0.86
CA ALA A 48 -2.33 6.90 -0.19
C ALA A 48 -1.35 7.98 0.31
N ALA A 49 -1.60 8.53 1.51
CA ALA A 49 -0.74 9.53 2.12
C ALA A 49 0.68 9.00 2.40
N SER A 50 0.82 7.68 2.64
CA SER A 50 2.14 7.06 2.82
C SER A 50 2.98 7.10 1.54
N TYR A 51 2.36 6.90 0.36
CA TYR A 51 3.05 6.99 -0.93
C TYR A 51 3.43 8.43 -1.29
N LEU A 52 2.60 9.40 -0.92
CA LEU A 52 2.96 10.82 -1.04
C LEU A 52 4.17 11.15 -0.15
N GLY A 53 4.18 10.65 1.09
CA GLY A 53 5.32 10.76 2.00
C GLY A 53 6.60 10.13 1.43
N GLN A 54 6.51 8.94 0.83
CA GLN A 54 7.63 8.29 0.15
C GLN A 54 8.16 9.12 -1.02
N PHE A 55 7.27 9.65 -1.86
CA PHE A 55 7.65 10.49 -2.99
C PHE A 55 8.38 11.77 -2.52
N LEU A 56 7.80 12.49 -1.55
CA LEU A 56 8.41 13.68 -0.97
C LEU A 56 9.74 13.35 -0.29
N GLY A 57 9.84 12.20 0.39
CA GLY A 57 11.07 11.71 1.01
C GLY A 57 12.17 11.42 0.00
N ILE A 58 11.86 10.74 -1.11
CA ILE A 58 12.81 10.48 -2.21
C ILE A 58 13.26 11.80 -2.84
N PHE A 59 12.33 12.73 -3.10
CA PHE A 59 12.63 14.03 -3.70
C PHE A 59 13.48 14.90 -2.77
N ALA A 60 13.10 15.01 -1.50
CA ALA A 60 13.83 15.75 -0.48
C ALA A 60 15.24 15.17 -0.29
N THR A 61 15.37 13.85 -0.23
CA THR A 61 16.67 13.14 -0.18
C THR A 61 17.53 13.47 -1.41
N GLY A 62 16.94 13.44 -2.60
CA GLY A 62 17.61 13.82 -3.85
C GLY A 62 18.09 15.26 -3.86
N PHE A 63 17.28 16.20 -3.35
CA PHE A 63 17.64 17.60 -3.24
C PHE A 63 18.75 17.86 -2.20
N MET A 64 18.64 17.23 -1.03
CA MET A 64 19.60 17.37 0.08
C MET A 64 20.98 16.82 -0.31
N THR A 65 21.03 15.65 -0.95
CA THR A 65 22.28 15.04 -1.41
C THR A 65 22.99 15.87 -2.49
N GLN A 66 22.25 16.71 -3.23
CA GLN A 66 22.81 17.61 -4.26
C GLN A 66 23.35 18.92 -3.71
N ARG A 67 22.65 19.55 -2.75
CA ARG A 67 22.99 20.92 -2.28
C ARG A 67 23.76 20.96 -0.96
N LEU A 68 23.57 19.95 -0.11
CA LEU A 68 24.18 19.90 1.20
C LEU A 68 25.35 18.90 1.16
N VAL A 69 25.14 17.72 1.72
CA VAL A 69 26.08 16.60 1.75
C VAL A 69 25.27 15.32 1.67
N TRP A 70 25.87 14.20 1.26
CA TRP A 70 25.13 12.93 1.13
C TRP A 70 24.55 12.45 2.47
N GLN A 71 25.14 12.91 3.58
CA GLN A 71 24.70 12.65 4.95
C GLN A 71 23.48 13.51 5.37
N ALA A 72 23.11 14.55 4.63
CA ALA A 72 22.04 15.50 4.99
C ALA A 72 20.64 14.89 5.18
N PRO A 73 20.19 13.93 4.35
CA PRO A 73 18.94 13.21 4.60
C PRO A 73 19.00 12.46 5.94
N PHE A 74 20.15 11.86 6.28
CA PHE A 74 20.32 11.21 7.56
C PHE A 74 20.32 12.25 8.69
N TYR A 75 21.00 13.39 8.60
CA TYR A 75 20.93 14.41 9.67
C TYR A 75 19.53 14.97 9.93
N ILE A 76 18.72 15.11 8.88
CA ILE A 76 17.35 15.64 8.97
C ILE A 76 16.36 14.55 9.41
N PHE A 77 16.61 13.27 9.07
CA PHE A 77 15.75 12.12 9.44
C PHE A 77 16.33 11.18 10.55
N GLY A 78 17.52 11.44 11.11
CA GLY A 78 18.25 10.56 12.05
C GLY A 78 19.73 10.94 12.32
N MET A 79 20.02 11.64 13.42
CA MET A 79 21.35 12.20 13.77
C MET A 79 22.56 11.21 13.76
N ALA A 80 23.69 11.57 13.08
CA ALA A 80 25.12 11.35 13.49
C ALA A 80 26.17 11.73 12.38
N LYS A 81 27.30 12.37 12.78
CA LYS A 81 28.41 13.00 11.99
C LYS A 81 29.50 11.97 11.54
N LYS A 82 30.32 12.06 10.45
CA LYS A 82 31.28 13.09 9.93
C LYS A 82 31.65 12.88 8.42
N ARG A 83 32.26 13.93 7.86
CA ARG A 83 32.70 14.29 6.49
C ARG A 83 33.89 13.47 5.94
N ASP A 84 33.86 13.14 4.65
CA ASP A 84 34.94 13.41 3.70
C ASP A 84 34.43 13.54 2.25
N ALA A 85 35.09 14.44 1.51
CA ALA A 85 34.66 14.98 0.24
C ALA A 85 35.63 14.53 -0.86
N SER A 86 35.19 13.61 -1.72
CA SER A 86 35.74 13.45 -3.06
C SER A 86 34.82 12.56 -3.90
N ASP A 87 33.92 13.16 -4.67
CA ASP A 87 33.53 12.68 -6.00
C ASP A 87 32.46 13.61 -6.60
N ARG A 88 32.91 14.74 -7.15
CA ARG A 88 32.05 15.79 -7.70
C ARG A 88 31.68 15.59 -9.19
N ASN A 89 31.91 14.41 -9.78
CA ASN A 89 31.81 14.23 -11.24
C ASN A 89 30.98 13.04 -11.75
N LYS A 90 29.90 12.66 -11.04
CA LYS A 90 28.88 11.70 -11.54
C LYS A 90 27.44 12.26 -11.44
N GLY A 91 27.30 13.58 -11.61
CA GLY A 91 26.13 14.35 -11.20
C GLY A 91 24.86 14.14 -12.02
N ASP A 92 24.93 13.97 -13.34
CA ASP A 92 23.74 14.16 -14.18
C ASP A 92 22.91 12.88 -14.42
N THR A 93 23.54 11.72 -14.58
CA THR A 93 22.81 10.44 -14.73
C THR A 93 22.10 10.02 -13.44
N LYS A 94 22.66 10.34 -12.26
CA LYS A 94 22.06 9.99 -10.96
C LYS A 94 20.85 10.85 -10.59
N LYS A 95 20.79 12.11 -11.07
CA LYS A 95 19.64 13.01 -10.89
C LYS A 95 18.35 12.45 -11.49
N MET A 96 18.48 11.82 -12.67
CA MET A 96 17.34 11.32 -13.42
C MET A 96 16.78 10.01 -12.84
N VAL A 97 17.64 9.12 -12.33
CA VAL A 97 17.20 7.83 -11.77
C VAL A 97 16.28 8.01 -10.57
N GLY A 98 16.58 8.93 -9.65
CA GLY A 98 15.74 9.19 -8.47
C GLY A 98 14.38 9.80 -8.83
N VAL A 99 14.36 10.75 -9.77
CA VAL A 99 13.11 11.36 -10.26
C VAL A 99 12.27 10.34 -11.03
N LEU A 100 12.89 9.58 -11.93
CA LEU A 100 12.22 8.53 -12.72
C LEU A 100 11.69 7.39 -11.83
N ALA A 101 12.41 7.04 -10.76
CA ALA A 101 11.95 6.03 -9.80
C ALA A 101 10.77 6.50 -8.93
N GLY A 102 10.63 7.81 -8.70
CA GLY A 102 9.53 8.39 -7.92
C GLY A 102 8.20 8.51 -8.69
N ILE A 103 8.24 8.55 -10.03
CA ILE A 103 7.04 8.75 -10.87
C ILE A 103 5.99 7.63 -10.68
N PRO A 104 6.34 6.33 -10.72
CA PRO A 104 5.36 5.27 -10.50
C PRO A 104 4.71 5.32 -9.11
N ILE A 105 5.48 5.68 -8.08
CA ILE A 105 4.99 5.83 -6.69
C ILE A 105 3.98 6.98 -6.62
N LEU A 106 4.29 8.11 -7.26
CA LEU A 106 3.39 9.26 -7.32
C LEU A 106 2.10 8.94 -8.07
N ILE A 107 2.19 8.28 -9.24
CA ILE A 107 1.03 7.86 -10.02
C ILE A 107 0.14 6.95 -9.18
N TYR A 108 0.73 5.97 -8.50
CA TYR A 108 0.00 5.04 -7.65
C TYR A 108 -0.70 5.77 -6.49
N GLY A 109 0.04 6.58 -5.72
CA GLY A 109 -0.50 7.30 -4.58
C GLY A 109 -1.54 8.36 -4.94
N ALA A 110 -1.48 8.92 -6.14
CA ALA A 110 -2.50 9.85 -6.64
C ALA A 110 -3.77 9.14 -7.14
N LEU A 111 -3.63 7.97 -7.78
CA LEU A 111 -4.76 7.23 -8.35
C LEU A 111 -5.52 6.40 -7.30
N GLU A 112 -4.87 5.95 -6.23
CA GLU A 112 -5.49 5.13 -5.19
C GLU A 112 -6.71 5.81 -4.52
N PRO A 113 -6.63 7.08 -4.05
CA PRO A 113 -7.80 7.82 -3.56
C PRO A 113 -8.91 7.98 -4.59
N LEU A 114 -8.56 8.13 -5.87
CA LEU A 114 -9.53 8.29 -6.95
C LEU A 114 -10.30 7.00 -7.19
N PHE A 115 -9.61 5.87 -7.23
CA PHE A 115 -10.26 4.56 -7.33
C PHE A 115 -11.11 4.26 -6.10
N ALA A 116 -10.65 4.60 -4.90
CA ALA A 116 -11.45 4.49 -3.69
C ALA A 116 -12.76 5.32 -3.78
N LEU A 117 -12.69 6.53 -4.36
CA LEU A 117 -13.90 7.33 -4.59
C LEU A 117 -14.85 6.68 -5.61
N VAL A 118 -14.30 6.17 -6.72
CA VAL A 118 -15.09 5.42 -7.73
C VAL A 118 -15.77 4.23 -7.07
N GLU A 119 -15.07 3.52 -6.20
CA GLU A 119 -15.60 2.36 -5.47
C GLU A 119 -16.73 2.75 -4.52
N ASN A 120 -16.54 3.84 -3.78
CA ASN A 120 -17.56 4.37 -2.88
C ASN A 120 -18.84 4.79 -3.62
N ILE A 121 -18.72 5.28 -4.85
CA ILE A 121 -19.86 5.58 -5.73
C ILE A 121 -20.50 4.27 -6.21
N LEU A 122 -19.70 3.28 -6.57
CA LEU A 122 -20.17 1.98 -7.05
C LEU A 122 -20.97 1.23 -5.96
N CYS A 123 -20.49 1.23 -4.71
CA CYS A 123 -21.18 0.64 -3.56
C CYS A 123 -22.56 1.28 -3.25
N LYS A 124 -22.89 2.44 -3.82
CA LYS A 124 -24.24 3.03 -3.72
C LYS A 124 -25.24 2.40 -4.69
N HIS A 125 -24.75 1.76 -5.75
CA HIS A 125 -25.58 1.24 -6.84
C HIS A 125 -25.58 -0.29 -6.90
N VAL A 126 -24.53 -0.94 -6.37
CA VAL A 126 -24.40 -2.41 -6.31
C VAL A 126 -23.96 -2.84 -4.91
N THR A 127 -24.07 -4.13 -4.61
CA THR A 127 -23.59 -4.68 -3.33
C THR A 127 -22.09 -4.47 -3.15
N THR A 128 -21.63 -4.35 -1.90
CA THR A 128 -20.21 -4.21 -1.57
C THR A 128 -19.38 -5.31 -2.22
N THR A 129 -19.81 -6.57 -2.11
CA THR A 129 -19.15 -7.70 -2.78
C THR A 129 -19.01 -7.52 -4.29
N ALA A 130 -20.07 -7.08 -4.98
CA ALA A 130 -20.01 -6.84 -6.42
C ALA A 130 -19.07 -5.68 -6.79
N ALA A 131 -19.09 -4.59 -6.00
CA ALA A 131 -18.19 -3.46 -6.16
C ALA A 131 -16.71 -3.86 -5.96
N ARG A 132 -16.38 -4.50 -4.83
CA ARG A 132 -15.02 -4.98 -4.52
C ARG A 132 -14.49 -5.93 -5.59
N LYS A 133 -15.31 -6.93 -5.98
CA LYS A 133 -14.94 -7.91 -7.01
C LYS A 133 -14.70 -7.24 -8.36
N SER A 134 -15.66 -6.46 -8.84
CA SER A 134 -15.55 -5.84 -10.16
C SER A 134 -14.32 -4.93 -10.25
N MET A 135 -14.09 -4.08 -9.24
CA MET A 135 -12.94 -3.18 -9.22
C MET A 135 -11.61 -3.96 -9.14
N ALA A 136 -11.49 -4.95 -8.26
CA ALA A 136 -10.28 -5.76 -8.14
C ALA A 136 -9.99 -6.55 -9.41
N VAL A 137 -11.01 -7.17 -10.01
CA VAL A 137 -10.88 -7.99 -11.22
C VAL A 137 -10.50 -7.11 -12.41
N ILE A 138 -11.24 -6.01 -12.66
CA ILE A 138 -10.97 -5.10 -13.77
C ILE A 138 -9.59 -4.48 -13.62
N GLY A 139 -9.24 -4.01 -12.42
CA GLY A 139 -7.92 -3.48 -12.13
C GLY A 139 -6.83 -4.51 -12.41
N CYS A 140 -6.92 -5.69 -11.82
CA CYS A 140 -5.88 -6.72 -11.93
C CYS A 140 -5.75 -7.28 -13.37
N LEU A 141 -6.86 -7.42 -14.12
CA LEU A 141 -6.84 -7.82 -15.52
C LEU A 141 -6.25 -6.72 -16.42
N CYS A 142 -6.50 -5.44 -16.13
CA CYS A 142 -5.89 -4.33 -16.84
C CYS A 142 -4.37 -4.30 -16.62
N VAL A 143 -3.89 -4.53 -15.38
CA VAL A 143 -2.45 -4.70 -15.10
C VAL A 143 -1.89 -5.87 -15.92
N SER A 144 -2.54 -7.02 -15.89
CA SER A 144 -2.12 -8.20 -16.67
C SER A 144 -2.04 -7.91 -18.16
N GLY A 145 -3.06 -7.29 -18.75
CA GLY A 145 -3.09 -6.94 -20.18
C GLY A 145 -1.98 -5.97 -20.56
N CYS A 146 -1.76 -4.93 -19.75
CA CYS A 146 -0.68 -3.97 -19.98
C CYS A 146 0.70 -4.65 -19.94
N LEU A 147 0.95 -5.51 -18.94
CA LEU A 147 2.21 -6.26 -18.85
C LEU A 147 2.38 -7.25 -20.00
N PHE A 148 1.30 -7.90 -20.43
CA PHE A 148 1.33 -8.80 -21.59
C PHE A 148 1.79 -8.05 -22.84
N VAL A 149 1.20 -6.89 -23.14
CA VAL A 149 1.62 -6.07 -24.29
C VAL A 149 3.06 -5.57 -24.14
N ALA A 150 3.45 -5.14 -22.94
CA ALA A 150 4.82 -4.71 -22.66
C ALA A 150 5.85 -5.82 -22.90
N ALA A 151 5.50 -7.09 -22.62
CA ALA A 151 6.40 -8.23 -22.82
C ALA A 151 6.76 -8.48 -24.29
N PHE A 152 5.87 -8.15 -25.23
CA PHE A 152 6.09 -8.38 -26.67
C PHE A 152 6.52 -7.13 -27.44
N THR A 153 6.65 -5.99 -26.75
CA THR A 153 6.97 -4.72 -27.39
C THR A 153 8.48 -4.51 -27.47
N SER A 154 9.01 -4.30 -28.67
CA SER A 154 10.43 -3.96 -28.88
C SER A 154 10.74 -2.46 -28.70
N ASN A 155 9.71 -1.60 -28.69
CA ASN A 155 9.86 -0.16 -28.49
C ASN A 155 9.83 0.20 -27.00
N PHE A 156 10.93 0.73 -26.48
CA PHE A 156 11.07 1.05 -25.05
C PHE A 156 10.06 2.08 -24.53
N VAL A 157 9.65 3.05 -25.36
CA VAL A 157 8.67 4.09 -24.98
C VAL A 157 7.30 3.45 -24.81
N VAL A 158 6.88 2.62 -25.77
CA VAL A 158 5.59 1.93 -25.72
C VAL A 158 5.55 0.98 -24.53
N ALA A 159 6.62 0.22 -24.29
CA ALA A 159 6.74 -0.65 -23.12
C ALA A 159 6.65 0.14 -21.81
N ALA A 160 7.34 1.29 -21.72
CA ALA A 160 7.28 2.16 -20.55
C ALA A 160 5.87 2.72 -20.30
N CYS A 161 5.14 3.12 -21.35
CA CYS A 161 3.77 3.59 -21.23
C CYS A 161 2.83 2.50 -20.68
N PHE A 162 2.92 1.26 -21.20
CA PHE A 162 2.12 0.15 -20.69
C PHE A 162 2.50 -0.24 -19.26
N VAL A 163 3.79 -0.21 -18.90
CA VAL A 163 4.21 -0.43 -17.51
C VAL A 163 3.69 0.67 -16.60
N ALA A 164 3.71 1.93 -17.02
CA ALA A 164 3.13 3.04 -16.25
C ALA A 164 1.61 2.88 -16.06
N ALA A 165 0.89 2.49 -17.12
CA ALA A 165 -0.54 2.18 -17.06
C ALA A 165 -0.83 0.99 -16.11
N ALA A 166 0.02 -0.04 -16.13
CA ALA A 166 -0.07 -1.18 -15.22
C ALA A 166 0.10 -0.75 -13.75
N PHE A 167 1.08 0.12 -13.46
CA PHE A 167 1.24 0.68 -12.12
C PHE A 167 0.02 1.49 -11.68
N GLY A 168 -0.51 2.34 -12.56
CA GLY A 168 -1.70 3.14 -12.26
C GLY A 168 -2.94 2.28 -12.01
N SER A 169 -3.18 1.26 -12.82
CA SER A 169 -4.29 0.33 -12.61
C SER A 169 -4.14 -0.51 -11.34
N SER A 170 -2.91 -0.80 -10.90
CA SER A 170 -2.68 -1.46 -9.62
C SER A 170 -3.13 -0.65 -8.41
N ALA A 171 -3.35 0.67 -8.54
CA ALA A 171 -3.92 1.50 -7.48
C ALA A 171 -5.39 1.15 -7.19
N ALA A 172 -6.16 0.71 -8.19
CA ALA A 172 -7.53 0.21 -7.99
C ALA A 172 -7.55 -1.05 -7.11
N ARG A 173 -6.63 -1.98 -7.36
CA ARG A 173 -6.45 -3.18 -6.53
C ARG A 173 -6.03 -2.84 -5.10
N ALA A 174 -5.24 -1.78 -4.93
CA ALA A 174 -4.80 -1.28 -3.63
C ALA A 174 -5.98 -0.81 -2.79
N ALA A 175 -6.80 0.08 -3.37
CA ALA A 175 -7.99 0.62 -2.73
C ALA A 175 -8.93 -0.50 -2.24
N VAL A 176 -9.16 -1.52 -3.08
CA VAL A 176 -9.95 -2.69 -2.69
C VAL A 176 -9.28 -3.43 -1.53
N ALA A 177 -7.98 -3.71 -1.62
CA ALA A 177 -7.27 -4.48 -0.60
C ALA A 177 -7.26 -3.79 0.77
N ASP A 178 -7.14 -2.46 0.80
CA ASP A 178 -7.09 -1.70 2.04
C ASP A 178 -8.48 -1.48 2.66
N ALA A 179 -9.54 -1.56 1.86
CA ALA A 179 -10.92 -1.41 2.33
C ALA A 179 -11.57 -2.75 2.69
N ASN A 180 -11.36 -3.81 1.89
CA ASN A 180 -12.07 -5.08 2.00
C ASN A 180 -11.83 -5.83 3.31
N ILE A 181 -10.70 -5.57 3.99
CA ILE A 181 -10.41 -6.17 5.30
C ILE A 181 -11.47 -5.75 6.34
N PHE A 182 -11.93 -4.49 6.28
CA PHE A 182 -12.98 -3.98 7.17
C PHE A 182 -14.35 -4.56 6.84
N ASP A 183 -14.61 -4.87 5.56
CA ASP A 183 -15.87 -5.49 5.14
C ASP A 183 -15.95 -6.96 5.62
N ILE A 184 -14.83 -7.69 5.58
CA ILE A 184 -14.77 -9.12 5.92
C ILE A 184 -14.85 -9.37 7.43
N ALA A 185 -14.05 -8.66 8.22
CA ALA A 185 -13.94 -8.90 9.64
C ALA A 185 -13.39 -7.67 10.37
N PRO A 186 -14.23 -6.65 10.59
CA PRO A 186 -13.79 -5.37 11.13
C PRO A 186 -13.02 -5.55 12.45
N ARG A 187 -13.55 -6.32 13.41
CA ARG A 187 -12.91 -6.57 14.71
C ARG A 187 -11.49 -7.15 14.63
N TYR A 188 -11.20 -7.88 13.57
CA TYR A 188 -9.94 -8.58 13.37
C TYR A 188 -9.07 -7.94 12.29
N ALA A 189 -9.44 -6.76 11.79
CA ALA A 189 -8.79 -6.15 10.62
C ALA A 189 -7.28 -5.92 10.83
N SER A 190 -6.85 -5.54 12.03
CA SER A 190 -5.43 -5.36 12.36
C SER A 190 -4.65 -6.67 12.27
N VAL A 191 -5.20 -7.76 12.83
CA VAL A 191 -4.58 -9.08 12.82
C VAL A 191 -4.51 -9.64 11.40
N ILE A 192 -5.63 -9.56 10.66
CA ILE A 192 -5.72 -10.02 9.27
C ILE A 192 -4.75 -9.25 8.39
N SER A 193 -4.72 -7.92 8.50
CA SER A 193 -3.80 -7.07 7.76
C SER A 193 -2.35 -7.43 8.09
N GLY A 194 -1.99 -7.60 9.37
CA GLY A 194 -0.65 -7.99 9.78
C GLY A 194 -0.18 -9.31 9.17
N ILE A 195 -1.03 -10.35 9.18
CA ILE A 195 -0.72 -11.65 8.57
C ILE A 195 -0.57 -11.51 7.05
N CYS A 196 -1.54 -10.89 6.38
CA CYS A 196 -1.53 -10.71 4.93
C CYS A 196 -0.29 -9.94 4.47
N LYS A 197 0.01 -8.80 5.11
CA LYS A 197 1.16 -7.96 4.76
C LYS A 197 2.47 -8.69 5.08
N GLY A 198 2.55 -9.43 6.20
CA GLY A 198 3.71 -10.27 6.52
C GLY A 198 4.03 -11.29 5.42
N ILE A 199 3.03 -12.05 4.98
CA ILE A 199 3.17 -13.02 3.86
C ILE A 199 3.62 -12.30 2.59
N CYS A 200 2.98 -11.18 2.24
CA CYS A 200 3.35 -10.39 1.06
C CYS A 200 4.82 -9.92 1.10
N ARG A 201 5.33 -9.50 2.26
CA ARG A 201 6.73 -9.07 2.41
C ARG A 201 7.70 -10.24 2.22
N VAL A 202 7.39 -11.43 2.77
CA VAL A 202 8.21 -12.63 2.56
C VAL A 202 8.27 -13.03 1.09
N VAL A 203 7.12 -13.07 0.40
CA VAL A 203 7.07 -13.35 -1.05
C VAL A 203 7.88 -12.29 -1.82
N GLY A 204 7.73 -11.01 -1.46
CA GLY A 204 8.45 -9.90 -2.08
C GLY A 204 9.98 -10.01 -1.95
N LEU A 205 10.50 -10.55 -0.83
CA LEU A 205 11.94 -10.79 -0.65
C LEU A 205 12.48 -11.87 -1.59
N THR A 206 11.66 -12.85 -1.94
CA THR A 206 12.07 -13.97 -2.82
C THR A 206 12.03 -13.61 -4.31
N PHE A 207 11.25 -12.60 -4.69
CA PHE A 207 11.02 -12.25 -6.10
C PHE A 207 12.30 -11.82 -6.85
N PRO A 208 13.20 -10.97 -6.32
CA PRO A 208 14.46 -10.63 -7.00
C PRO A 208 15.38 -11.82 -7.27
N LEU A 209 15.38 -12.83 -6.39
CA LEU A 209 16.15 -14.06 -6.58
C LEU A 209 15.61 -14.85 -7.77
N LEU A 210 14.29 -14.98 -7.87
CA LEU A 210 13.61 -15.62 -9.00
C LEU A 210 13.91 -14.88 -10.31
N VAL A 211 13.77 -13.55 -10.34
CA VAL A 211 14.08 -12.74 -11.53
C VAL A 211 15.52 -12.94 -11.96
N THR A 212 16.48 -12.87 -11.02
CA THR A 212 17.91 -13.07 -11.30
C THR A 212 18.19 -14.46 -11.87
N ALA A 213 17.49 -15.49 -11.38
CA ALA A 213 17.62 -16.85 -11.89
C ALA A 213 17.08 -17.02 -13.32
N ILE A 214 16.08 -16.22 -13.71
CA ILE A 214 15.48 -16.23 -15.06
C ILE A 214 16.31 -15.37 -16.03
N THR A 215 16.86 -14.25 -15.59
CA THR A 215 17.57 -13.27 -16.44
C THR A 215 19.09 -13.46 -16.43
N LYS A 216 19.57 -14.70 -16.54
CA LYS A 216 21.02 -15.01 -16.45
C LYS A 216 21.82 -14.32 -17.55
N ASN A 217 21.31 -14.29 -18.78
CA ASN A 217 22.02 -13.73 -19.93
C ASN A 217 21.67 -12.26 -20.19
N LYS A 218 20.84 -11.64 -19.33
CA LYS A 218 20.36 -10.25 -19.44
C LYS A 218 19.72 -9.94 -20.80
N SER A 219 19.16 -10.95 -21.45
CA SER A 219 18.56 -10.80 -22.79
C SER A 219 17.16 -10.21 -22.70
N SER A 220 16.74 -9.49 -23.75
CA SER A 220 15.37 -8.94 -23.83
C SER A 220 14.32 -10.06 -23.72
N GLN A 221 14.58 -11.23 -24.32
CA GLN A 221 13.66 -12.36 -24.29
C GLN A 221 13.47 -12.94 -22.88
N GLU A 222 14.52 -12.99 -22.05
CA GLU A 222 14.41 -13.41 -20.65
C GLU A 222 13.56 -12.42 -19.84
N TRP A 223 13.72 -11.11 -20.07
CA TRP A 223 12.89 -10.08 -19.45
C TRP A 223 11.43 -10.16 -19.88
N SER A 224 11.16 -10.38 -21.17
CA SER A 224 9.81 -10.66 -21.67
C SER A 224 9.17 -11.86 -20.97
N ARG A 225 9.92 -12.93 -20.70
CA ARG A 225 9.42 -14.09 -19.94
C ARG A 225 9.06 -13.73 -18.50
N VAL A 226 9.88 -12.94 -17.81
CA VAL A 226 9.58 -12.47 -16.44
C VAL A 226 8.28 -11.67 -16.41
N VAL A 227 8.14 -10.70 -17.32
CA VAL A 227 6.94 -9.85 -17.40
C VAL A 227 5.70 -10.67 -17.75
N LEU A 228 5.83 -11.65 -18.65
CA LEU A 228 4.75 -12.54 -19.04
C LEU A 228 4.28 -13.43 -17.89
N ILE A 229 5.22 -14.01 -17.11
CA ILE A 229 4.89 -14.77 -15.89
C ILE A 229 4.09 -13.90 -14.92
N ASN A 230 4.53 -12.65 -14.69
CA ASN A 230 3.83 -11.73 -13.82
C ASN A 230 2.41 -11.42 -14.31
N ALA A 231 2.23 -11.19 -15.62
CA ALA A 231 0.91 -11.00 -16.22
C ALA A 231 0.00 -12.22 -15.97
N CYS A 232 0.47 -13.44 -16.24
CA CYS A 232 -0.30 -14.66 -16.04
C CYS A 232 -0.70 -14.86 -14.56
N VAL A 233 0.21 -14.61 -13.62
CA VAL A 233 -0.06 -14.72 -12.19
C VAL A 233 -1.14 -13.71 -11.77
N LEU A 234 -1.05 -12.47 -12.23
CA LEU A 234 -2.04 -11.44 -11.93
C LEU A 234 -3.42 -11.76 -12.54
N ALA A 235 -3.47 -12.30 -13.75
CA ALA A 235 -4.72 -12.78 -14.32
C ALA A 235 -5.33 -13.91 -13.49
N ALA A 236 -4.52 -14.89 -13.07
CA ALA A 236 -4.99 -16.00 -12.23
C ALA A 236 -5.52 -15.51 -10.87
N ILE A 237 -4.84 -14.55 -10.23
CA ILE A 237 -5.30 -13.93 -8.97
C ILE A 237 -6.62 -13.19 -9.19
N ALA A 238 -6.76 -12.46 -10.30
CA ALA A 238 -7.99 -11.74 -10.63
C ALA A 238 -9.17 -12.72 -10.74
N LEU A 239 -8.99 -13.82 -11.50
CA LEU A 239 -10.02 -14.84 -11.67
C LEU A 239 -10.37 -15.52 -10.34
N PHE A 240 -9.36 -15.84 -9.52
CA PHE A 240 -9.57 -16.45 -8.20
C PHE A 240 -10.36 -15.52 -7.28
N PHE A 241 -9.97 -14.24 -7.17
CA PHE A 241 -10.69 -13.27 -6.34
C PHE A 241 -12.10 -12.97 -6.88
N GLY A 242 -12.28 -12.92 -8.21
CA GLY A 242 -13.60 -12.77 -8.83
C GLY A 242 -14.53 -13.92 -8.48
N ALA A 243 -14.04 -15.16 -8.52
CA ALA A 243 -14.81 -16.35 -8.16
C ALA A 243 -15.13 -16.39 -6.65
N PHE A 244 -14.10 -16.28 -5.81
CA PHE A 244 -14.19 -16.64 -4.38
C PHE A 244 -14.20 -15.46 -3.41
N GLY A 245 -13.89 -14.24 -3.87
CA GLY A 245 -13.86 -13.06 -3.01
C GLY A 245 -15.22 -12.78 -2.37
N SER A 246 -15.21 -12.00 -1.29
CA SER A 246 -16.43 -11.48 -0.65
C SER A 246 -16.16 -10.07 -0.15
N GLY A 247 -17.23 -9.28 -0.03
CA GLY A 247 -17.27 -7.99 0.67
C GLY A 247 -18.38 -7.99 1.72
N GLU A 248 -18.73 -9.16 2.25
CA GLU A 248 -19.68 -9.36 3.34
C GLU A 248 -18.96 -9.80 4.61
N GLU A 249 -19.47 -9.33 5.75
CA GLU A 249 -18.95 -9.69 7.06
C GLU A 249 -19.10 -11.19 7.30
N GLN A 250 -18.00 -11.82 7.72
CA GLN A 250 -17.96 -13.26 7.88
C GLN A 250 -18.65 -13.70 9.18
N PRO A 251 -19.31 -14.86 9.22
CA PRO A 251 -20.08 -15.31 10.39
C PRO A 251 -19.27 -15.41 11.69
N TRP A 252 -17.97 -15.71 11.58
CA TRP A 252 -17.07 -15.80 12.74
C TRP A 252 -16.62 -14.43 13.27
N ALA A 253 -16.88 -13.35 12.53
CA ALA A 253 -16.57 -11.97 12.91
C ALA A 253 -17.76 -11.26 13.59
N VAL A 254 -18.99 -11.69 13.30
CA VAL A 254 -20.23 -11.12 13.84
C VAL A 254 -20.38 -11.41 15.34
N GLU A 255 -20.86 -10.43 16.11
CA GLU A 255 -21.22 -10.64 17.51
C GLU A 255 -22.52 -11.45 17.65
N VAL A 256 -22.47 -12.52 18.45
CA VAL A 256 -23.69 -13.12 18.98
C VAL A 256 -24.21 -12.19 20.08
N PRO A 257 -25.46 -11.66 19.99
CA PRO A 257 -26.01 -10.80 21.02
C PRO A 257 -25.89 -11.47 22.39
N GLN A 258 -25.37 -10.73 23.38
CA GLN A 258 -25.31 -11.16 24.78
C GLN A 258 -26.72 -11.28 25.36
N GLY A 259 -27.39 -12.40 25.05
CA GLY A 259 -28.72 -12.75 25.56
C GLY A 259 -28.95 -14.26 25.65
N GLN A 260 -28.01 -15.10 25.21
CA GLN A 260 -28.13 -16.57 25.28
C GLN A 260 -27.05 -17.28 26.10
N ASN A 261 -26.07 -16.56 26.66
CA ASN A 261 -25.11 -17.13 27.61
C ASN A 261 -25.37 -16.54 29.00
N GLY A 262 -25.98 -17.34 29.89
CA GLY A 262 -26.20 -17.02 31.29
C GLY A 262 -24.90 -16.93 32.09
N GLY A 263 -24.17 -15.83 31.97
CA GLY A 263 -22.94 -15.58 32.71
C GLY A 263 -22.62 -14.10 32.84
N ILE A 264 -22.88 -13.55 34.03
CA ILE A 264 -22.32 -12.35 34.69
C ILE A 264 -22.00 -11.14 33.80
N GLN A 265 -22.84 -10.11 33.88
CA GLN A 265 -22.65 -8.79 33.27
C GLN A 265 -21.49 -8.01 33.93
N PRO A 266 -20.52 -7.44 33.18
CA PRO A 266 -19.72 -6.32 33.64
C PRO A 266 -20.43 -5.00 33.33
N GLY A 267 -20.38 -4.07 34.29
CA GLY A 267 -21.22 -2.87 34.40
C GLY A 267 -21.30 -1.96 33.17
N SER A 268 -22.48 -1.38 33.02
CA SER A 268 -22.91 -0.45 31.97
C SER A 268 -21.91 0.68 31.71
N ARG A 269 -21.36 0.72 30.50
CA ARG A 269 -20.70 1.90 29.94
C ARG A 269 -21.80 2.90 29.58
N LYS A 270 -21.88 4.02 30.30
CA LYS A 270 -22.79 5.13 29.97
C LYS A 270 -22.31 5.80 28.69
N ASP A 271 -23.12 5.77 27.65
CA ASP A 271 -22.96 6.59 26.47
C ASP A 271 -23.20 8.06 26.84
N HIS A 272 -22.16 8.89 26.78
CA HIS A 272 -22.34 10.34 26.75
C HIS A 272 -22.82 10.73 25.35
N LYS A 273 -24.14 10.82 25.17
CA LYS A 273 -24.72 11.66 24.11
C LYS A 273 -24.36 13.11 24.43
N PHE A 274 -23.66 13.76 23.50
CA PHE A 274 -23.54 15.21 23.47
C PHE A 274 -24.89 15.78 23.00
N ASP A 275 -25.67 16.33 23.92
CA ASP A 275 -26.91 17.05 23.62
C ASP A 275 -26.57 18.41 22.99
N ASP A 276 -26.74 18.53 21.67
CA ASP A 276 -26.53 19.77 20.89
C ASP A 276 -27.85 20.55 20.70
N GLU A 277 -28.71 20.58 21.71
CA GLU A 277 -30.09 21.11 21.60
C GLU A 277 -30.33 22.43 22.35
N ASN A 278 -29.28 23.21 22.69
CA ASN A 278 -29.48 24.52 23.34
C ASN A 278 -28.40 25.57 23.03
N ARG A 279 -28.14 25.83 21.74
CA ARG A 279 -27.42 27.04 21.34
C ARG A 279 -28.42 28.17 21.03
N PRO A 280 -28.46 29.27 21.79
CA PRO A 280 -29.30 30.42 21.44
C PRO A 280 -28.79 31.06 20.14
N LEU A 281 -29.71 31.18 19.18
CA LEU A 281 -29.50 31.89 17.92
C LEU A 281 -29.33 33.39 18.21
N VAL A 282 -28.10 33.89 18.16
CA VAL A 282 -27.84 35.33 18.13
C VAL A 282 -28.29 35.86 16.76
N LYS A 283 -29.44 36.54 16.75
CA LYS A 283 -29.90 37.36 15.62
C LYS A 283 -29.28 38.76 15.74
N LYS A 284 -28.55 39.14 14.69
CA LYS A 284 -28.08 40.49 14.29
C LYS A 284 -27.33 41.34 15.32
#